data_AF-A0A3Q3XC36-F1
#
_entry.id   AF-A0A3Q3XC36-F1
#
_cell.length_a   1.000
_cell.length_b   1.000
_cell.length_c   1.000
_cell.angle_alpha   90.00
_cell.angle_beta   90.00
_cell.angle_gamma   90.00
#
_symmetry.space_group_name_H-M   'P 1'
#
loop_
_entity.id
_entity.type
_entity.pdbx_description
1 polymer ?
#
loop_
_entity_poly.entity_id
_entity_poly.type
_entity_poly.pdbx_seq_one_letter_code
_entity_poly.pdbx_strand_id
1 'polypeptide(L)'
;QTAMAATMQTATGMSNMLQFMKFIGQLKRLPRTGWVYRNVKNPESVSDHMYRMAMMSLTITDPTVDKDRCVKMALVHDMAECIVGDIAPADNISKAEKHRREEASVSHI
;
A
#
# COMPACT_ATOMS: atom_id res chain seq x y z
N GLN A 1 -11.14 37.91 5.19
CA GLN A 1 -11.88 36.63 5.17
C GLN A 1 -11.21 35.58 4.27
N THR A 2 -10.68 35.94 3.10
CA THR A 2 -9.96 35.04 2.16
C THR A 2 -8.66 34.43 2.69
N ALA A 3 -7.86 35.16 3.48
CA ALA A 3 -6.60 34.63 4.06
C ALA A 3 -6.84 33.52 5.10
N MET A 4 -7.83 33.69 6.00
CA MET A 4 -8.18 32.66 7.00
C MET A 4 -8.73 31.38 6.34
N ALA A 5 -9.50 31.51 5.27
CA ALA A 5 -10.00 30.36 4.51
C ALA A 5 -8.85 29.56 3.85
N ALA A 6 -7.86 30.25 3.27
CA ALA A 6 -6.66 29.62 2.72
C ALA A 6 -5.80 28.94 3.81
N THR A 7 -5.66 29.57 4.98
CA THR A 7 -4.96 28.98 6.14
C THR A 7 -5.68 27.74 6.69
N MET A 8 -7.02 27.76 6.75
CA MET A 8 -7.80 26.59 7.16
C MET A 8 -7.70 25.46 6.13
N GLN A 9 -7.78 25.77 4.84
CA GLN A 9 -7.72 24.78 3.76
C GLN A 9 -6.34 24.10 3.67
N THR A 10 -5.27 24.87 3.89
CA THR A 10 -3.90 24.34 3.99
C THR A 10 -3.70 23.47 5.23
N ALA A 11 -4.22 23.87 6.39
CA ALA A 11 -4.17 23.06 7.61
C ALA A 11 -4.93 21.72 7.46
N THR A 12 -6.13 21.73 6.86
CA THR A 12 -6.89 20.51 6.57
C THR A 12 -6.15 19.62 5.57
N GLY A 13 -5.56 20.20 4.52
CA GLY A 13 -4.74 19.46 3.55
C GLY A 13 -3.51 18.80 4.19
N MET A 14 -2.81 19.50 5.10
CA MET A 14 -1.69 18.95 5.86
C MET A 14 -2.12 17.82 6.80
N SER A 15 -3.27 17.97 7.47
CA SER A 15 -3.83 16.93 8.34
C SER A 15 -4.16 15.67 7.54
N ASN A 16 -4.79 15.82 6.37
CA ASN A 16 -5.14 14.70 5.49
C ASN A 16 -3.89 13.99 4.95
N MET A 17 -2.86 14.74 4.54
CA MET A 17 -1.59 14.17 4.10
C MET A 17 -0.89 13.40 5.22
N LEU A 18 -0.87 13.94 6.45
CA LEU A 18 -0.30 13.24 7.59
C LEU A 18 -1.06 11.94 7.89
N GLN A 19 -2.39 11.95 7.76
CA GLN A 19 -3.23 10.79 7.97
C GLN A 19 -3.01 9.72 6.90
N PHE A 20 -2.92 10.12 5.62
CA PHE A 20 -2.49 9.26 4.53
C PHE A 20 -1.13 8.62 4.81
N MET A 21 -0.12 9.43 5.17
CA MET A 21 1.22 8.93 5.48
C MET A 21 1.24 7.98 6.69
N LYS A 22 0.34 8.15 7.66
CA LYS A 22 0.16 7.22 8.78
C LYS A 22 -0.41 5.88 8.32
N PHE A 23 -1.35 5.87 7.38
CA PHE A 23 -1.86 4.63 6.77
C PHE A 23 -0.75 3.92 6.00
N ILE A 24 -0.07 4.60 5.08
CA ILE A 24 1.07 4.02 4.35
C ILE A 24 2.15 3.49 5.30
N GLY A 25 2.41 4.20 6.40
CA GLY A 25 3.35 3.78 7.43
C GLY A 25 2.96 2.50 8.20
N GLN A 26 1.70 2.06 8.17
CA GLN A 26 1.30 0.76 8.75
C GLN A 26 1.92 -0.42 8.00
N LEU A 27 2.14 -0.30 6.68
CA LEU A 27 2.71 -1.36 5.84
C LEU A 27 4.11 -1.80 6.28
N LYS A 28 4.84 -0.93 7.00
CA LYS A 28 6.16 -1.24 7.60
C LYS A 28 6.08 -2.18 8.79
N ARG A 29 4.91 -2.31 9.40
CA ARG A 29 4.64 -3.13 10.59
C ARG A 29 3.75 -4.34 10.29
N LEU A 30 3.31 -4.48 9.04
CA LEU A 30 2.51 -5.60 8.57
C LEU A 30 3.43 -6.66 7.96
N PRO A 31 3.69 -7.79 8.65
CA PRO A 31 4.47 -8.87 8.09
C PRO A 31 3.70 -9.56 6.95
N ARG A 32 4.41 -10.06 5.95
CA ARG A 32 3.82 -10.88 4.89
C ARG A 32 3.29 -12.20 5.47
N THR A 33 1.97 -12.39 5.46
CA THR A 33 1.24 -13.46 6.15
C THR A 33 1.69 -14.86 5.70
N GLY A 34 2.03 -15.02 4.43
CA GLY A 34 2.56 -16.28 3.90
C GLY A 34 3.81 -16.76 4.64
N TRP A 35 4.71 -15.85 5.04
CA TRP A 35 5.91 -16.19 5.81
C TRP A 35 5.59 -16.47 7.28
N VAL A 36 4.65 -15.72 7.85
CA VAL A 36 4.16 -15.94 9.23
C VAL A 36 3.63 -17.36 9.37
N TYR A 37 2.77 -17.81 8.45
CA TYR A 37 2.19 -19.15 8.46
C TYR A 37 3.21 -20.28 8.26
N ARG A 38 4.40 -19.95 7.77
CA ARG A 38 5.51 -20.89 7.60
C ARG A 38 6.55 -20.79 8.72
N ASN A 39 6.24 -20.09 9.81
CA ASN A 39 7.09 -19.91 10.99
C ASN A 39 8.47 -19.30 10.66
N VAL A 40 8.54 -18.47 9.62
CA VAL A 40 9.76 -17.73 9.30
C VAL A 40 10.01 -16.71 10.40
N LYS A 41 11.22 -16.71 10.96
CA LYS A 41 11.63 -15.70 11.96
C LYS A 41 11.84 -14.36 11.27
N ASN A 42 11.28 -13.29 11.84
CA ASN A 42 11.38 -11.92 11.33
C ASN A 42 11.06 -11.81 9.83
N PRO A 43 9.81 -12.15 9.41
CA PRO A 43 9.42 -12.07 8.02
C PRO A 43 9.47 -10.63 7.49
N GLU A 44 9.65 -10.48 6.18
CA GLU A 44 9.60 -9.17 5.53
C GLU A 44 8.24 -8.50 5.73
N SER A 45 8.22 -7.16 5.76
CA SER A 45 6.99 -6.38 5.76
C SER A 45 6.42 -6.26 4.34
N VAL A 46 5.14 -5.88 4.22
CA VAL A 46 4.53 -5.55 2.93
C VAL A 46 5.27 -4.41 2.23
N SER A 47 5.79 -3.43 2.99
CA SER A 47 6.60 -2.36 2.38
C SER A 47 7.97 -2.84 1.86
N ASP A 48 8.60 -3.84 2.49
CA ASP A 48 9.85 -4.44 1.99
C ASP A 48 9.60 -5.15 0.65
N HIS A 49 8.48 -5.87 0.55
CA HIS A 49 8.02 -6.53 -0.65
C HIS A 49 7.84 -5.53 -1.81
N MET A 50 7.05 -4.48 -1.61
CA MET A 50 6.80 -3.45 -2.63
C MET A 50 8.07 -2.69 -3.02
N TYR A 51 8.96 -2.40 -2.07
CA TYR A 51 10.23 -1.74 -2.37
C TYR A 51 11.07 -2.57 -3.35
N ARG A 52 11.25 -3.87 -3.07
CA ARG A 52 12.02 -4.74 -3.96
C ARG A 52 11.35 -4.92 -5.33
N MET A 53 10.02 -4.96 -5.40
CA MET A 53 9.29 -4.98 -6.68
C MET A 53 9.47 -3.69 -7.50
N ALA A 54 9.47 -2.53 -6.83
CA ALA A 54 9.75 -1.26 -7.50
C ALA A 54 11.19 -1.24 -8.07
N MET A 55 12.18 -1.74 -7.31
CA MET A 55 13.55 -1.90 -7.78
C MET A 55 13.65 -2.87 -8.96
N MET A 56 12.94 -3.99 -8.93
CA MET A 56 12.87 -4.92 -10.06
C MET A 56 12.21 -4.29 -11.30
N SER A 57 11.23 -3.40 -11.11
CA SER A 57 10.59 -2.70 -12.23
C SER A 57 11.58 -1.79 -12.98
N LEU A 58 12.57 -1.23 -12.30
CA LEU A 58 13.62 -0.43 -12.93
C LEU A 58 14.55 -1.26 -13.83
N THR A 59 14.66 -2.57 -13.58
CA THR A 59 15.53 -3.47 -14.36
C THR A 59 14.87 -4.02 -15.62
N ILE A 60 13.62 -3.66 -15.90
CA ILE A 60 12.91 -4.12 -17.11
C ILE A 60 13.60 -3.56 -18.36
N THR A 61 13.93 -4.46 -19.29
CA THR A 61 14.59 -4.11 -20.57
C THR A 61 13.64 -4.14 -21.77
N ASP A 62 12.41 -4.64 -21.57
CA ASP A 62 11.40 -4.69 -22.63
C ASP A 62 10.98 -3.25 -23.01
N PRO A 63 11.24 -2.81 -24.25
CA PRO A 63 10.92 -1.44 -24.69
C PRO A 63 9.41 -1.20 -24.85
N THR A 64 8.58 -2.24 -24.83
CA THR A 64 7.12 -2.12 -24.90
C THR A 64 6.49 -1.85 -23.53
N VAL A 65 7.26 -1.94 -22.45
CA VAL A 65 6.79 -1.76 -21.08
C VAL A 65 7.14 -0.37 -20.54
N ASP A 66 6.13 0.34 -20.05
CA ASP A 66 6.31 1.59 -19.31
C ASP A 66 6.82 1.30 -17.89
N LYS A 67 8.14 1.44 -17.71
CA LYS A 67 8.81 1.24 -16.42
C LYS A 67 8.32 2.17 -15.33
N ASP A 68 8.06 3.44 -15.65
CA ASP A 68 7.63 4.41 -14.64
C ASP A 68 6.25 4.05 -14.12
N ARG A 69 5.36 3.57 -15.00
CA ARG A 69 4.08 3.01 -14.60
C ARG A 69 4.25 1.75 -13.76
N CYS A 70 5.16 0.84 -14.12
CA CYS A 70 5.44 -0.35 -13.31
C CYS A 70 5.93 -0.01 -11.89
N VAL A 71 6.87 0.93 -11.76
CA VAL A 71 7.36 1.40 -10.46
C VAL A 71 6.21 1.99 -9.64
N LYS A 72 5.39 2.86 -10.23
CA LYS A 72 4.23 3.45 -9.55
C LYS A 72 3.22 2.39 -9.12
N MET A 73 2.90 1.42 -9.98
CA MET A 73 2.01 0.31 -9.65
C MET A 73 2.57 -0.55 -8.51
N ALA A 74 3.85 -0.92 -8.56
CA ALA A 74 4.50 -1.70 -7.51
C ALA A 74 4.39 -1.03 -6.14
N LEU A 75 4.52 0.30 -6.09
CA LEU A 75 4.44 1.09 -4.86
C LEU A 75 3.02 1.24 -4.28
N VAL A 76 1.97 0.94 -5.05
CA VAL A 76 0.57 1.15 -4.62
C VAL A 76 -0.29 -0.11 -4.62
N HIS A 77 0.15 -1.20 -5.26
CA HIS A 77 -0.72 -2.36 -5.50
C HIS A 77 -1.21 -3.05 -4.21
N ASP A 78 -0.38 -3.09 -3.17
CA ASP A 78 -0.73 -3.64 -1.85
C ASP A 78 -1.08 -2.53 -0.83
N MET A 79 -1.35 -1.29 -1.28
CA MET A 79 -1.64 -0.17 -0.37
C MET A 79 -2.85 -0.44 0.52
N ALA A 80 -3.87 -1.13 0.00
CA ALA A 80 -5.07 -1.49 0.74
C ALA A 80 -4.78 -2.33 2.00
N GLU A 81 -3.69 -3.09 2.00
CA GLU A 81 -3.31 -3.96 3.11
C GLU A 81 -3.00 -3.18 4.40
N CYS A 82 -2.77 -1.87 4.31
CA CYS A 82 -2.57 -1.03 5.49
C CYS A 82 -3.81 -0.95 6.39
N ILE A 83 -5.00 -1.28 5.86
CA ILE A 83 -6.25 -1.42 6.62
C ILE A 83 -6.70 -2.88 6.65
N VAL A 84 -6.69 -3.58 5.50
CA VAL A 84 -7.30 -4.92 5.39
C VAL A 84 -6.40 -6.05 5.91
N GLY A 85 -5.09 -5.78 6.06
CA GLY A 85 -4.07 -6.81 6.32
C GLY A 85 -3.67 -7.59 5.07
N ASP A 86 -2.56 -8.32 5.15
CA ASP A 86 -2.11 -9.21 4.06
C ASP A 86 -2.92 -10.52 4.12
N ILE A 87 -3.90 -10.66 3.23
CA ILE A 87 -4.79 -11.82 3.17
C ILE A 87 -4.14 -12.92 2.33
N ALA A 88 -3.74 -14.00 2.99
CA ALA A 88 -3.14 -15.18 2.37
C ALA A 88 -4.21 -16.21 1.94
N PRO A 89 -3.88 -17.13 1.01
CA PRO A 89 -4.81 -18.19 0.59
C PRO A 89 -5.36 -19.06 1.74
N ALA A 90 -4.56 -19.26 2.80
CA ALA A 90 -4.97 -20.04 3.97
C ALA A 90 -6.06 -19.37 4.81
N ASP A 91 -6.34 -18.07 4.60
CA ASP A 91 -7.42 -17.34 5.28
C ASP A 91 -8.80 -17.67 4.72
N ASN A 92 -8.88 -18.41 3.62
CA ASN A 92 -10.12 -18.87 2.98
C ASN A 92 -11.12 -17.74 2.66
N ILE A 93 -10.62 -16.54 2.37
CA ILE A 93 -11.43 -15.41 1.89
C ILE A 93 -11.65 -15.54 0.38
N SER A 94 -12.90 -15.44 -0.08
CA SER A 94 -13.21 -15.50 -1.51
C SER A 94 -12.59 -14.31 -2.25
N LYS A 95 -12.27 -14.50 -3.55
CA LYS A 95 -11.73 -13.42 -4.39
C LYS A 95 -12.62 -12.17 -4.41
N ALA A 96 -13.94 -12.36 -4.45
CA ALA A 96 -14.90 -11.26 -4.46
C ALA A 96 -14.89 -10.48 -3.13
N GLU A 97 -14.80 -11.19 -2.00
CA GLU A 97 -14.74 -10.55 -0.69
C GLU A 97 -13.41 -9.85 -0.44
N LYS A 98 -12.28 -10.47 -0.85
CA LYS A 98 -10.96 -9.83 -0.82
C LYS A 98 -10.98 -8.52 -1.59
N HIS A 99 -11.47 -8.56 -2.83
CA HIS A 99 -11.56 -7.38 -3.68
C HIS A 99 -12.46 -6.29 -3.08
N ARG A 100 -13.63 -6.66 -2.54
CA ARG A 100 -14.54 -5.71 -1.88
C ARG A 100 -13.89 -5.00 -0.70
N ARG A 101 -13.11 -5.72 0.12
CA ARG A 101 -12.38 -5.15 1.26
C ARG A 101 -11.29 -4.19 0.80
N GLU A 102 -10.52 -4.59 -0.21
CA GLU A 102 -9.46 -3.77 -0.79
C GLU A 102 -10.01 -2.47 -1.37
N GLU A 103 -11.08 -2.55 -2.15
CA GLU A 103 -11.75 -1.38 -2.74
C GLU A 103 -12.26 -0.40 -1.66
N ALA A 104 -12.89 -0.94 -0.61
CA ALA A 104 -13.36 -0.14 0.52
C ALA A 104 -12.22 0.53 1.29
N SER A 105 -11.08 -0.16 1.42
CA SER A 105 -9.88 0.41 2.03
C SER A 105 -9.29 1.54 1.19
N VAL A 106 -9.13 1.34 -0.11
CA VAL A 106 -8.58 2.37 -1.01
C VAL A 106 -9.48 3.60 -1.03
N SER A 107 -10.80 3.41 -0.97
CA SER A 107 -11.75 4.53 -0.89
C SER A 107 -11.70 5.30 0.44
N HIS A 108 -11.13 4.71 1.50
CA HIS A 108 -11.01 5.32 2.82
C HIS A 108 -9.70 6.10 3.01
N ILE A 109 -8.65 5.73 2.26
CA ILE A 109 -7.30 6.31 2.31
C ILE A 109 -7.25 7.60 1.49
#